data_AF-A0A4Y1WRC3-F1
#
_entry.id   AF-A0A4Y1WRC3-F1
#
_cell.length_a   1.000
_cell.length_b   1.000
_cell.length_c   1.000
_cell.angle_alpha   90.00
_cell.angle_beta   90.00
_cell.angle_gamma   90.00
#
_symmetry.space_group_name_H-M   'P 1'
#
loop_
_entity.id
_entity.type
_entity.pdbx_description
1 polymer ?
#
loop_
_entity_poly.entity_id
_entity_poly.type
_entity_poly.pdbx_seq_one_letter_code
_entity_poly.pdbx_strand_id
1 'polypeptide(L)' 'MEKVGLKHRPTFLENYINPAFQAGFIKVLYPEKPNHPRQKYLLTTKGLALYNEIEKNTGRFIGNKIE' A
#
# COMPACT_ATOMS: atom_id res chain seq x y z
N MET A 1 -10.77 1.57 -1.02
CA MET A 1 -11.38 1.09 0.24
C MET A 1 -12.31 -0.08 -0.02
N GLU A 2 -13.05 -0.09 -1.13
CA GLU A 2 -13.92 -1.21 -1.55
C GLU A 2 -13.20 -2.57 -1.57
N LYS A 3 -11.96 -2.64 -2.08
CA LYS A 3 -11.16 -3.88 -2.13
C LYS A 3 -10.86 -4.53 -0.77
N VAL A 4 -10.93 -3.75 0.31
CA VAL A 4 -10.69 -4.22 1.69
C VAL A 4 -11.97 -4.23 2.52
N GLY A 5 -13.14 -4.00 1.91
CA GLY A 5 -14.44 -4.02 2.59
C GLY A 5 -14.67 -2.89 3.59
N LEU A 6 -13.80 -1.88 3.66
CA LEU A 6 -13.88 -0.80 4.63
C LEU A 6 -14.73 0.36 4.09
N LYS A 7 -15.66 0.85 4.91
CA LYS A 7 -16.57 1.96 4.56
C LYS A 7 -16.14 3.31 5.16
N HIS A 8 -15.42 3.30 6.29
CA HIS A 8 -15.10 4.50 7.05
C HIS A 8 -13.67 5.00 6.76
N ARG A 9 -13.56 6.12 6.04
CA ARG A 9 -12.28 6.69 5.58
C ARG A 9 -11.30 7.03 6.72
N PRO A 10 -11.69 7.71 7.81
CA PRO A 10 -10.78 8.00 8.92
C PRO A 10 -10.15 6.73 9.50
N THR A 11 -10.98 5.72 9.81
CA THR A 11 -10.52 4.43 10.34
C THR A 11 -9.56 3.72 9.39
N PHE A 12 -9.81 3.78 8.07
CA PHE A 12 -8.89 3.22 7.08
C PHE A 12 -7.53 3.93 7.09
N LEU A 13 -7.53 5.25 7.22
CA LEU A 13 -6.29 6.01 7.29
C LEU A 13 -5.53 5.69 8.58
N GLU A 14 -6.20 5.74 9.72
CA GLU A 14 -5.56 5.55 11.03
C GLU A 14 -5.05 4.13 11.26
N ASN A 15 -5.81 3.12 10.85
CA ASN A 15 -5.47 1.72 11.17
C ASN A 15 -4.65 1.01 10.09
N TYR A 16 -4.62 1.52 8.86
CA TYR A 16 -3.95 0.83 7.74
C TYR A 16 -2.90 1.71 7.07
N ILE A 17 -3.28 2.90 6.63
CA ILE A 17 -2.39 3.76 5.83
C ILE A 17 -1.31 4.41 6.70
N ASN A 18 -1.69 5.06 7.80
CA ASN A 18 -0.75 5.77 8.67
C ASN A 18 0.34 4.82 9.23
N PRO A 19 0.00 3.63 9.77
CA PRO A 19 1.03 2.70 10.26
C PRO A 19 1.96 2.23 9.15
N ALA A 20 1.43 1.90 7.97
CA ALA A 20 2.23 1.46 6.83
C ALA A 20 3.14 2.57 6.29
N PHE A 21 2.66 3.83 6.31
CA PHE A 21 3.42 5.00 5.91
C PHE A 21 4.56 5.28 6.89
N GLN A 22 4.26 5.31 8.20
CA GLN A 22 5.28 5.53 9.24
C GLN A 22 6.32 4.41 9.28
N ALA A 23 5.92 3.16 9.01
CA ALA A 23 6.84 2.03 8.90
C ALA A 23 7.65 2.02 7.58
N GLY A 24 7.38 2.95 6.66
CA GLY A 24 8.11 3.12 5.40
C GLY A 24 7.77 2.10 4.31
N PHE A 25 6.65 1.37 4.44
CA PHE A 25 6.21 0.40 3.42
C PHE A 25 5.50 1.06 2.24
N ILE A 26 4.86 2.22 2.48
CA ILE A 26 4.18 2.99 1.44
C ILE A 26 4.65 4.44 1.45
N LYS A 27 4.48 5.10 0.30
CA LYS A 27 4.67 6.55 0.12
C LYS A 27 3.47 7.15 -0.61
N VAL A 28 3.34 8.47 -0.55
CA VAL A 28 2.36 9.22 -1.34
C VAL A 28 2.96 9.73 -2.64
N LEU A 29 2.16 9.81 -3.69
CA LEU A 29 2.61 10.29 -5.01
C LEU A 29 3.01 11.77 -4.99
N TYR A 30 2.24 12.60 -4.28
CA TYR A 30 2.47 14.04 -4.14
C TYR A 30 2.61 14.40 -2.65
N PRO A 31 3.80 14.28 -2.05
CA PRO A 31 4.01 14.61 -0.64
C PRO A 31 3.80 16.10 -0.33
N GLU A 32 4.17 16.96 -1.28
CA GLU A 32 4.05 18.42 -1.12
C GLU A 32 2.62 18.94 -1.32
N LYS A 33 1.74 18.11 -1.90
CA LYS A 33 0.35 18.46 -2.21
C LYS A 33 -0.59 17.39 -1.66
N PRO A 34 -0.82 17.35 -0.33
CA PRO A 34 -1.58 16.28 0.32
C PRO A 34 -3.03 16.15 -0.19
N ASN A 35 -3.63 17.26 -0.61
CA ASN A 35 -5.00 17.33 -1.13
C ASN A 35 -5.09 17.24 -2.67
N HIS A 36 -4.04 16.78 -3.35
CA HIS A 36 -4.06 16.68 -4.81
C HIS A 36 -5.12 15.66 -5.28
N PRO A 37 -5.97 15.97 -6.27
CA PRO A 37 -7.07 15.07 -6.69
C PRO A 37 -6.59 13.73 -7.25
N ARG A 38 -5.33 13.67 -7.73
CA ARG A 38 -4.69 12.44 -8.22
C ARG A 38 -3.76 11.78 -7.19
N GLN A 39 -3.90 12.10 -5.91
CA GLN A 39 -3.08 11.51 -4.85
C GLN A 39 -3.26 9.98 -4.81
N LYS A 40 -2.14 9.25 -4.68
CA LYS A 40 -2.11 7.79 -4.60
C LYS A 40 -1.14 7.34 -3.52
N TYR A 41 -1.42 6.17 -2.96
CA TYR A 41 -0.49 5.43 -2.11
C TYR A 41 0.26 4.41 -2.95
N LEU A 42 1.59 4.39 -2.86
CA LEU A 42 2.49 3.55 -3.66
C LEU A 42 3.35 2.72 -2.73
N LEU A 43 3.67 1.48 -3.11
CA LEU A 43 4.66 0.68 -2.40
C LEU A 43 6.06 1.28 -2.54
N THR A 44 6.83 1.23 -1.46
CA THR A 44 8.28 1.46 -1.49
C THR A 44 9.01 0.16 -1.82
N THR A 45 10.34 0.21 -1.99
CA THR A 45 11.15 -1.00 -2.11
C THR A 45 10.95 -1.95 -0.92
N LYS A 46 10.86 -1.40 0.30
CA LYS A 46 10.58 -2.16 1.53
C LYS A 46 9.18 -2.79 1.49
N GLY A 47 8.17 -2.03 1.07
CA GLY A 47 6.80 -2.53 0.93
C GLY A 47 6.67 -3.63 -0.11
N LEU A 48 7.36 -3.50 -1.25
CA LEU A 48 7.37 -4.50 -2.31
C LEU A 48 8.05 -5.79 -1.86
N ALA A 49 9.16 -5.70 -1.13
CA ALA A 49 9.84 -6.87 -0.56
C ALA A 49 8.91 -7.66 0.37
N LEU A 50 8.22 -6.97 1.29
CA LEU A 50 7.25 -7.59 2.19
C LEU A 50 6.07 -8.20 1.43
N TYR A 51 5.52 -7.49 0.44
CA TYR A 51 4.43 -8.02 -0.40
C TYR A 51 4.83 -9.33 -1.08
N ASN A 52 6.02 -9.35 -1.69
CA ASN A 52 6.54 -10.55 -2.33
C ASN A 52 6.75 -11.68 -1.32
N GLU A 53 7.24 -11.39 -0.11
CA GLU A 53 7.37 -12.40 0.94
C GLU A 53 6.00 -12.99 1.34
N ILE A 54 4.99 -12.14 1.57
CA ILE A 54 3.64 -12.58 1.91
C ILE A 54 3.03 -13.42 0.78
N GLU A 55 3.18 -13.00 -0.48
CA GLU A 55 2.67 -13.74 -1.63
C GLU A 55 3.32 -15.14 -1.73
N LYS A 56 4.63 -15.27 -1.45
CA LYS A 56 5.32 -16.58 -1.44
C LYS A 56 4.71 -17.49 -0.38
N ASN A 57 4.50 -16.94 0.82
CA ASN A 57 3.97 -17.70 1.95
C ASN A 57 2.49 -18.06 1.80
N THR A 58 1.71 -17.24 1.08
CA THR A 58 0.27 -17.48 0.88
C THR A 58 0.00 -18.45 -0.29
N GLY A 59 1.04 -18.95 -0.98
CA GLY A 59 0.89 -19.87 -2.11
C GLY A 59 0.26 -19.25 -3.35
N ARG A 60 0.11 -17.91 -3.39
CA ARG A 60 -0.55 -17.16 -4.47
C ARG A 60 0.45 -16.60 -5.48
N PHE A 61 1.65 -17.17 -5.56
CA PHE A 61 2.73 -16.73 -6.46
C PHE A 61 2.33 -16.89 -7.94
N ILE A 62 1.56 -15.93 -8.45
CA ILE A 62 1.51 -15.62 -9.88
C ILE A 62 2.80 -14.89 -10.19
N GLY A 63 3.84 -15.65 -10.51
CA GLY A 63 5.11 -15.11 -10.95
C GLY A 63 4.85 -14.06 -12.03
N ASN A 64 5.06 -12.80 -11.70
CA ASN A 64 5.24 -11.79 -12.72
C ASN A 64 6.57 -12.13 -13.39
N LYS A 65 6.44 -12.87 -14.49
CA LYS A 65 7.42 -12.94 -15.57
C LYS A 65 7.78 -11.48 -15.88
N ILE A 66 8.98 -11.09 -15.45
CA ILE A 66 9.61 -9.87 -15.90
C ILE A 66 10.05 -10.21 -17.33
N GLU A 67 9.22 -9.88 -18.30
CA GLU A 67 9.65 -9.64 -19.68
C GLU A 67 9.87 -8.13 -19.84
#